data_AF-A0AA49J966-F1
#
_entry.id   AF-A0AA49J966-F1
#
_cell.length_a   1.000
_cell.length_b   1.000
_cell.length_c   1.000
_cell.angle_alpha   90.00
_cell.angle_beta   90.00
_cell.angle_gamma   90.00
#
_symmetry.space_group_name_H-M   'P 1'
#
loop_
_entity.id
_entity.type
_entity.pdbx_description
1 polymer ?
#
loop_
_entity_poly.entity_id
_entity_poly.type
_entity_poly.pdbx_seq_one_letter_code
_entity_poly.pdbx_strand_id
1 'polypeptide(L)'
;MHFSNGMNLLDMMPLGYNSDYINSLFEALGKEGQDAYLYYQLPLDMFYPLFYTISFSLLIAYFLKKIKQFNSAFFFLCLIPIIAGITDYFENIGIITMLSTYPNMSETLMATTNVFTIIKSMTVSVTFITMIILFIIFGKNILNQRKTIGK
;
A
#
# COMPACT_ATOMS: atom_id res chain seq x y z
N MET A 1 -10.57 15.01 4.08
CA MET A 1 -11.22 15.03 5.41
C MET A 1 -12.28 16.11 5.58
N HIS A 2 -12.23 17.26 4.88
CA HIS A 2 -13.26 18.30 5.02
C HIS A 2 -14.68 17.81 4.69
N PHE A 3 -14.82 16.89 3.72
CA PHE A 3 -16.12 16.39 3.27
C PHE A 3 -16.59 15.09 3.95
N SER A 4 -15.73 14.36 4.65
CA SER A 4 -16.06 13.03 5.18
C SER A 4 -16.63 13.05 6.61
N ASN A 5 -16.94 14.22 7.17
CA ASN A 5 -17.41 14.38 8.55
C ASN A 5 -16.57 13.62 9.61
N GLY A 6 -15.25 13.54 9.39
CA GLY A 6 -14.33 12.83 10.28
C GLY A 6 -14.20 11.33 10.02
N MET A 7 -14.95 10.76 9.07
CA MET A 7 -14.74 9.38 8.61
C MET A 7 -13.45 9.27 7.80
N ASN A 8 -12.78 8.12 7.92
CA ASN A 8 -11.62 7.80 7.12
C ASN A 8 -12.04 7.31 5.73
N LEU A 9 -11.22 7.63 4.73
CA LEU A 9 -11.38 7.09 3.39
C LEU A 9 -10.96 5.62 3.35
N LEU A 10 -11.47 4.90 2.36
CA LEU A 10 -11.37 3.45 2.29
C LEU A 10 -9.90 2.99 2.22
N ASP A 11 -9.09 3.65 1.40
CA ASP A 11 -7.67 3.38 1.20
C ASP A 11 -6.80 3.61 2.46
N MET A 12 -7.32 4.37 3.43
CA MET A 12 -6.67 4.67 4.71
C MET A 12 -7.08 3.72 5.85
N MET A 13 -7.85 2.67 5.55
CA MET A 13 -8.35 1.71 6.55
C MET A 13 -7.64 0.36 6.42
N PRO A 14 -6.44 0.19 7.01
CA PRO A 14 -5.60 -0.98 6.74
C PRO A 14 -6.15 -2.31 7.26
N LEU A 15 -7.12 -2.26 8.18
CA LEU A 15 -7.81 -3.42 8.72
C LEU A 15 -9.11 -3.76 7.96
N GLY A 16 -9.40 -3.00 6.91
CA GLY A 16 -10.62 -3.12 6.11
C GLY A 16 -11.84 -2.44 6.73
N TYR A 17 -12.97 -2.64 6.06
CA TYR A 17 -14.27 -2.05 6.31
C TYR A 17 -15.39 -2.98 5.82
N ASN A 18 -16.64 -2.61 6.07
CA ASN A 18 -17.83 -3.34 5.63
C ASN A 18 -18.73 -2.46 4.74
N SER A 19 -19.77 -3.07 4.15
CA SER A 19 -20.73 -2.39 3.27
C SER A 19 -21.43 -1.21 3.96
N ASP A 20 -21.79 -1.34 5.24
CA ASP A 20 -22.45 -0.27 6.00
C ASP A 20 -21.55 0.97 6.12
N TYR A 21 -20.26 0.76 6.37
CA TYR A 21 -19.28 1.84 6.42
C TYR A 21 -19.12 2.53 5.07
N ILE A 22 -19.05 1.78 3.97
CA ILE A 22 -18.92 2.34 2.61
C ILE A 22 -20.13 3.23 2.28
N ASN A 23 -21.34 2.71 2.53
CA ASN A 23 -22.57 3.47 2.30
C ASN A 23 -22.60 4.76 3.14
N SER A 24 -22.28 4.65 4.43
CA SER A 24 -22.24 5.79 5.35
C SER A 24 -21.19 6.83 4.93
N LEU A 25 -20.01 6.37 4.49
CA LEU A 25 -18.95 7.25 4.00
C LEU A 25 -19.39 8.00 2.74
N PHE A 26 -19.98 7.29 1.77
CA PHE A 26 -20.36 7.89 0.49
C PHE A 26 -21.54 8.85 0.65
N GLU A 27 -22.47 8.53 1.55
CA GLU A 27 -23.53 9.45 1.96
C GLU A 27 -22.95 10.70 2.65
N ALA A 28 -22.04 10.53 3.61
CA ALA A 28 -21.40 11.64 4.31
C ALA A 28 -20.58 12.55 3.39
N LEU A 29 -19.91 11.98 2.38
CA LEU A 29 -19.16 12.73 1.38
C LEU A 29 -20.05 13.64 0.52
N GLY A 30 -21.30 13.24 0.28
CA GLY A 30 -22.18 13.91 -0.68
C GLY A 30 -21.57 13.98 -2.08
N LYS A 31 -22.21 14.72 -2.99
CA LYS A 31 -21.76 14.81 -4.39
C LYS A 31 -20.38 15.45 -4.52
N GLU A 32 -20.15 16.53 -3.78
CA GLU A 32 -18.89 17.30 -3.83
C GLU A 32 -17.71 16.49 -3.28
N GLY A 33 -17.90 15.77 -2.18
CA GLY A 33 -16.86 14.90 -1.61
C GLY A 33 -16.57 13.68 -2.49
N GLN A 34 -17.60 13.10 -3.12
CA GLN A 34 -17.43 12.01 -4.08
C GLN A 34 -16.65 12.46 -5.32
N ASP A 35 -17.00 13.62 -5.90
CA ASP A 35 -16.26 14.18 -7.05
C ASP A 35 -14.83 14.53 -6.66
N ALA A 36 -14.61 15.04 -5.45
CA ALA A 36 -13.27 15.32 -4.98
C ALA A 36 -12.43 14.04 -4.80
N TYR A 37 -13.03 12.97 -4.28
CA TYR A 37 -12.39 11.65 -4.17
C TYR A 37 -12.01 11.13 -5.56
N LEU A 38 -12.95 11.21 -6.51
CA LEU A 38 -12.77 10.69 -7.87
C LEU A 38 -11.74 11.47 -8.71
N TYR A 39 -11.74 12.80 -8.62
CA TYR A 39 -10.98 13.66 -9.54
C TYR A 39 -9.72 14.30 -8.95
N TYR A 40 -9.54 14.31 -7.63
CA TYR A 40 -8.32 14.85 -7.02
C TYR A 40 -7.49 13.78 -6.33
N GLN A 41 -8.12 12.93 -5.52
CA GLN A 41 -7.39 11.95 -4.73
C GLN A 41 -7.02 10.71 -5.55
N LEU A 42 -8.00 10.04 -6.16
CA LEU A 42 -7.74 8.81 -6.91
C LEU A 42 -6.72 8.96 -8.05
N PRO A 43 -6.65 10.09 -8.80
CA PRO A 43 -5.59 10.28 -9.78
C PRO A 43 -4.19 10.27 -9.17
N LEU A 44 -4.00 10.83 -7.97
CA LEU A 44 -2.74 10.79 -7.24
C LEU A 44 -2.45 9.37 -6.74
N ASP A 45 -3.48 8.68 -6.22
CA ASP A 45 -3.38 7.31 -5.74
C ASP A 45 -3.05 6.33 -6.88
N MET A 46 -3.34 6.66 -8.14
CA MET A 46 -2.90 5.84 -9.28
C MET A 46 -1.40 5.97 -9.62
N PHE A 47 -0.73 7.04 -9.20
CA PHE A 47 0.72 7.18 -9.39
C PHE A 47 1.52 6.56 -8.25
N TYR A 48 0.98 6.59 -7.04
CA TYR A 48 1.69 6.14 -5.84
C TYR A 48 2.19 4.68 -5.91
N PRO A 49 1.37 3.68 -6.32
CA PRO A 49 1.78 2.27 -6.42
C PRO A 49 2.99 2.05 -7.31
N LEU A 50 3.10 2.79 -8.41
CA LEU A 50 4.22 2.69 -9.34
C LEU A 50 5.54 3.08 -8.64
N PHE A 51 5.55 4.27 -8.02
CA PHE A 51 6.74 4.75 -7.31
C PHE A 51 7.06 3.90 -6.09
N TYR A 52 6.04 3.49 -5.33
CA TYR A 52 6.18 2.59 -4.19
C TYR A 52 6.83 1.27 -4.61
N THR A 53 6.27 0.60 -5.62
CA THR A 53 6.76 -0.69 -6.10
C THR A 53 8.20 -0.60 -6.57
N ILE A 54 8.51 0.35 -7.45
CA ILE A 54 9.87 0.48 -8.01
C ILE A 54 10.87 0.80 -6.90
N SER A 55 10.58 1.80 -6.06
CA SER A 55 11.52 2.25 -5.04
C SER A 55 11.81 1.17 -4.00
N PHE A 56 10.79 0.53 -3.44
CA PHE A 56 10.98 -0.48 -2.40
C PHE A 56 11.57 -1.78 -2.94
N SER A 57 11.18 -2.23 -4.14
CA SER A 57 11.80 -3.42 -4.75
C SER A 57 13.29 -3.19 -5.02
N LEU A 58 13.68 -2.03 -5.55
CA LEU A 58 15.10 -1.69 -5.78
C LEU A 58 15.87 -1.52 -4.48
N LEU A 59 15.25 -0.95 -3.44
CA LEU A 59 15.90 -0.74 -2.15
C LEU A 59 16.15 -2.06 -1.42
N ILE A 60 15.18 -2.99 -1.44
CA ILE A 60 15.36 -4.36 -0.95
C ILE A 60 16.49 -5.05 -1.72
N ALA A 61 16.48 -5.00 -3.05
CA ALA A 61 17.54 -5.56 -3.89
C ALA A 61 18.93 -5.00 -3.54
N TYR A 62 19.02 -3.69 -3.31
CA TYR A 62 20.24 -3.01 -2.89
C TYR A 62 20.76 -3.55 -1.55
N PHE A 63 19.90 -3.65 -0.53
CA PHE A 63 20.30 -4.18 0.77
C PHE A 63 20.73 -5.65 0.69
N LEU A 64 19.97 -6.48 -0.04
CA LEU A 64 20.33 -7.88 -0.28
C LEU A 64 21.70 -8.02 -0.93
N LYS A 65 22.02 -7.16 -1.90
CA LYS A 65 23.36 -7.11 -2.52
C LYS A 65 24.45 -6.75 -1.51
N LYS A 66 24.20 -5.76 -0.65
CA LYS A 66 25.16 -5.33 0.38
C LYS A 66 25.43 -6.39 1.45
N ILE A 67 24.45 -7.23 1.76
CA ILE A 67 24.60 -8.33 2.72
C ILE A 67 24.94 -9.68 2.05
N LYS A 68 25.26 -9.67 0.74
CA LYS A 68 25.62 -10.85 -0.06
C LYS A 68 24.52 -11.94 -0.13
N GLN A 69 23.26 -11.54 -0.01
CA GLN A 69 22.07 -12.42 -0.06
C GLN A 69 21.24 -12.22 -1.34
N PHE A 70 21.76 -11.50 -2.35
CA PHE A 70 21.01 -11.22 -3.57
C PHE A 70 20.75 -12.47 -4.43
N ASN A 71 21.66 -13.46 -4.42
CA ASN A 71 21.54 -14.69 -5.21
C ASN A 71 20.93 -15.86 -4.41
N SER A 72 20.28 -15.59 -3.27
CA SER A 72 19.62 -16.61 -2.46
C SER A 72 18.10 -16.49 -2.56
N ALA A 73 17.36 -17.37 -1.86
CA ALA A 73 15.90 -17.33 -1.81
C ALA A 73 15.35 -15.98 -1.30
N PHE A 74 16.17 -15.17 -0.60
CA PHE A 74 15.77 -13.84 -0.15
C PHE A 74 15.51 -12.86 -1.31
N PHE A 75 15.95 -13.15 -2.53
CA PHE A 75 15.61 -12.34 -3.71
C PHE A 75 14.09 -12.18 -3.90
N PHE A 76 13.30 -13.20 -3.53
CA PHE A 76 11.83 -13.12 -3.64
C PHE A 76 11.20 -12.04 -2.76
N LEU A 77 11.92 -11.52 -1.75
CA LEU A 77 11.47 -10.36 -0.97
C LEU A 77 11.28 -9.11 -1.84
N CYS A 78 12.01 -9.00 -2.97
CA CYS A 78 11.84 -7.92 -3.94
C CYS A 78 10.48 -7.93 -4.63
N LEU A 79 9.74 -9.05 -4.59
CA LEU A 79 8.41 -9.17 -5.21
C LEU A 79 7.29 -8.69 -4.29
N ILE A 80 7.52 -8.57 -2.98
CA ILE A 80 6.49 -8.16 -2.01
C ILE A 80 5.93 -6.76 -2.32
N PRO A 81 6.77 -5.73 -2.60
CA PRO A 81 6.25 -4.41 -2.98
C PRO A 81 5.45 -4.42 -4.28
N ILE A 82 5.73 -5.35 -5.20
CA ILE A 82 5.00 -5.50 -6.47
C ILE A 82 3.57 -5.98 -6.20
N ILE A 83 3.40 -6.95 -5.30
CA ILE A 83 2.06 -7.43 -4.90
C ILE A 83 1.27 -6.30 -4.25
N ALA A 84 1.91 -5.51 -3.38
CA ALA A 84 1.29 -4.34 -2.78
C ALA A 84 0.81 -3.32 -3.83
N GLY A 85 1.65 -2.98 -4.81
CA GLY A 85 1.28 -2.04 -5.85
C GLY A 85 0.17 -2.55 -6.78
N ILE A 86 0.18 -3.83 -7.15
CA ILE A 86 -0.88 -4.44 -7.96
C ILE A 86 -2.22 -4.43 -7.21
N THR A 87 -2.20 -4.75 -5.92
CA THR A 87 -3.42 -4.79 -5.11
C THR A 87 -3.98 -3.41 -4.81
N ASP A 88 -3.13 -2.38 -4.65
CA ASP A 88 -3.56 -0.98 -4.58
C ASP A 88 -4.25 -0.52 -5.88
N TYR A 89 -3.74 -0.91 -7.04
CA TYR A 89 -4.43 -0.64 -8.31
C TYR A 89 -5.83 -1.26 -8.37
N PHE A 90 -5.99 -2.51 -7.96
CA PHE A 90 -7.29 -3.16 -7.96
C PHE A 90 -8.26 -2.54 -6.95
N GLU A 91 -7.77 -2.14 -5.78
CA GLU A 91 -8.55 -1.38 -4.81
C GLU A 91 -9.03 -0.05 -5.40
N ASN A 92 -8.12 0.77 -5.95
CA ASN A 92 -8.48 2.08 -6.52
C ASN A 92 -9.48 1.96 -7.68
N ILE A 93 -9.33 0.96 -8.54
CA ILE A 93 -10.32 0.64 -9.59
C ILE A 93 -11.67 0.28 -8.98
N GLY A 94 -11.68 -0.49 -7.90
CA GLY A 94 -12.88 -0.80 -7.13
C GLY A 94 -13.57 0.44 -6.59
N ILE A 95 -12.82 1.35 -5.97
CA ILE A 95 -13.32 2.62 -5.41
C ILE A 95 -13.88 3.51 -6.52
N ILE A 96 -13.17 3.65 -7.65
CA ILE A 96 -13.66 4.38 -8.84
C ILE A 96 -15.00 3.81 -9.32
N THR A 97 -15.11 2.49 -9.38
CA THR A 97 -16.33 1.81 -9.85
C THR A 97 -17.48 2.05 -8.88
N MET A 98 -17.23 1.98 -7.56
CA MET A 98 -18.23 2.28 -6.53
C MET A 98 -18.70 3.73 -6.63
N LEU A 99 -17.79 4.70 -6.74
CA LEU A 99 -18.14 6.12 -6.87
C LEU A 99 -18.95 6.41 -8.13
N SER A 100 -18.64 5.71 -9.23
CA SER A 100 -19.34 5.88 -10.52
C SER A 100 -20.73 5.24 -10.56
N THR A 101 -21.01 4.30 -9.65
CA THR A 101 -22.28 3.55 -9.61
C THR A 101 -23.15 3.88 -8.40
N TYR A 102 -22.64 4.70 -7.46
CA TYR A 102 -23.39 5.16 -6.30
C TYR A 102 -24.72 5.84 -6.70
N PRO A 103 -25.84 5.55 -6.02
CA PRO A 103 -26.01 4.71 -4.83
C PRO A 103 -26.20 3.20 -5.11
N ASN A 104 -26.20 2.77 -6.37
CA ASN A 104 -26.50 1.39 -6.79
C ASN A 104 -25.25 0.49 -6.81
N MET A 105 -24.49 0.46 -5.72
CA MET A 105 -23.26 -0.32 -5.62
C MET A 105 -23.56 -1.79 -5.30
N SER A 106 -22.83 -2.72 -5.91
CA SER A 106 -22.93 -4.15 -5.61
C SER A 106 -22.19 -4.53 -4.32
N GLU A 107 -22.81 -5.38 -3.49
CA GLU A 107 -22.15 -5.95 -2.31
C GLU A 107 -20.88 -6.74 -2.66
N THR A 108 -20.87 -7.45 -3.80
CA THR A 108 -19.70 -8.20 -4.26
C THR A 108 -18.54 -7.26 -4.59
N LEU A 109 -18.82 -6.11 -5.19
CA LEU A 109 -17.82 -5.09 -5.49
C LEU A 109 -17.23 -4.54 -4.18
N MET A 110 -18.09 -4.13 -3.24
CA MET A 110 -17.69 -3.62 -1.92
C MET A 110 -16.78 -4.61 -1.18
N ALA A 111 -17.19 -5.88 -1.13
CA ALA A 111 -16.42 -6.93 -0.47
C ALA A 111 -15.08 -7.19 -1.16
N THR A 112 -15.07 -7.23 -2.50
CA THR A 112 -13.85 -7.48 -3.28
C THR A 112 -12.86 -6.32 -3.16
N THR A 113 -13.32 -5.07 -3.19
CA THR A 113 -12.46 -3.91 -2.95
C THR A 113 -11.85 -3.94 -1.56
N ASN A 114 -12.64 -4.26 -0.53
CA ASN A 114 -12.13 -4.42 0.84
C ASN A 114 -11.06 -5.51 0.96
N VAL A 115 -11.22 -6.64 0.25
CA VAL A 115 -10.18 -7.69 0.19
C VAL A 115 -8.87 -7.12 -0.37
N PHE A 116 -8.92 -6.32 -1.43
CA PHE A 116 -7.73 -5.68 -1.98
C PHE A 116 -7.10 -4.68 -1.00
N THR A 117 -7.90 -3.86 -0.30
CA THR A 117 -7.42 -2.97 0.79
C THR A 117 -6.62 -3.73 1.84
N ILE A 118 -7.15 -4.88 2.31
CA ILE A 118 -6.50 -5.68 3.34
C ILE A 118 -5.20 -6.31 2.82
N ILE A 119 -5.23 -6.92 1.63
CA ILE A 119 -4.04 -7.55 1.04
C ILE A 119 -2.94 -6.52 0.80
N LYS A 120 -3.29 -5.36 0.24
CA LYS A 120 -2.38 -4.23 0.09
C LYS A 120 -1.77 -3.87 1.44
N SER A 121 -2.59 -3.62 2.45
CA SER A 121 -2.13 -3.12 3.75
C SER A 121 -1.20 -4.12 4.46
N MET A 122 -1.52 -5.41 4.37
CA MET A 122 -0.65 -6.47 4.89
C MET A 122 0.69 -6.52 4.14
N THR A 123 0.67 -6.47 2.81
CA THR A 123 1.89 -6.56 1.99
C THR A 123 2.77 -5.31 2.13
N VAL A 124 2.18 -4.12 2.28
CA VAL A 124 2.88 -2.88 2.63
C VAL A 124 3.56 -3.02 4.00
N SER A 125 2.82 -3.52 5.01
CA SER A 125 3.37 -3.73 6.35
C SER A 125 4.56 -4.71 6.34
N VAL A 126 4.43 -5.82 5.63
CA VAL A 126 5.52 -6.80 5.45
C VAL A 126 6.72 -6.19 4.74
N THR A 127 6.50 -5.31 3.75
CA THR A 127 7.57 -4.57 3.07
C THR A 127 8.37 -3.73 4.07
N PHE A 128 7.69 -2.93 4.91
CA PHE A 128 8.36 -2.10 5.91
C PHE A 128 9.11 -2.92 6.97
N ILE A 129 8.51 -4.01 7.46
CA ILE A 129 9.19 -4.92 8.40
C ILE A 129 10.46 -5.51 7.76
N THR A 130 10.36 -5.99 6.52
CA THR A 130 11.50 -6.52 5.75
C THR A 130 12.61 -5.46 5.63
N MET A 131 12.23 -4.24 5.30
CA MET A 131 13.14 -3.10 5.18
C MET A 131 13.86 -2.78 6.49
N ILE A 132 13.14 -2.75 7.63
CA ILE A 132 13.74 -2.51 8.95
C ILE A 132 14.76 -3.59 9.29
N ILE A 133 14.42 -4.87 9.06
CA ILE A 133 15.32 -6.00 9.32
C ILE A 133 16.58 -5.88 8.46
N LEU A 134 16.44 -5.65 7.16
CA LEU A 134 17.57 -5.50 6.25
C LEU A 134 18.47 -4.31 6.62
N PHE A 135 17.88 -3.18 7.02
CA PHE A 135 18.62 -2.01 7.47
C PHE A 135 19.45 -2.29 8.73
N ILE A 136 18.86 -2.98 9.73
CA ILE A 136 19.57 -3.37 10.96
C ILE A 136 20.76 -4.30 10.64
N ILE A 137 20.55 -5.31 9.79
CA ILE A 137 21.62 -6.25 9.39
C ILE A 137 22.74 -5.50 8.66
N PHE A 138 22.38 -4.63 7.73
CA PHE A 138 23.34 -3.81 7.00
C PHE A 138 24.16 -2.90 7.94
N GLY A 139 23.50 -2.23 8.89
CA GLY A 139 24.16 -1.40 9.89
C GLY A 139 25.16 -2.19 10.75
N LYS A 140 24.79 -3.39 11.21
CA LYS A 140 25.69 -4.29 11.94
C LYS A 140 26.91 -4.69 11.08
N ASN A 141 26.72 -4.99 9.80
CA ASN A 141 27.81 -5.35 8.89
C ASN A 141 28.81 -4.22 8.69
N ILE A 142 28.35 -2.96 8.60
CA ILE A 142 29.24 -1.79 8.51
C ILE A 142 30.05 -1.62 9.80
N LEU A 143 29.39 -1.68 10.95
CA LEU A 143 30.04 -1.49 12.26
C LEU A 143 31.12 -2.54 12.51
N ASN A 144 30.85 -3.80 12.13
CA ASN A 144 31.83 -4.88 12.27
C ASN A 144 33.04 -4.67 11.37
N GLN A 145 32.86 -4.25 10.11
CA GLN A 145 33.99 -3.97 9.20
C GLN A 145 34.90 -2.84 9.71
N ARG A 146 34.33 -1.78 10.30
CA ARG A 146 35.12 -0.69 10.89
C ARG A 146 35.99 -1.14 12.06
N LYS A 147 35.48 -2.04 12.90
CA LYS A 147 36.26 -2.61 14.03
C LYS A 147 37.45 -3.45 13.55
N THR A 148 37.34 -4.11 12.40
CA THR A 148 38.42 -4.94 11.84
C THR A 148 39.51 -4.11 11.17
N ILE A 149 39.18 -2.95 10.60
CA ILE A 149 40.16 -2.06 9.93
C ILE A 149 40.93 -1.18 10.92
N GLY A 150 40.34 -0.90 12.10
CA GLY A 150 40.99 -0.12 13.16
C GLY A 150 41.88 -0.93 14.12
N LYS A 151 42.07 -2.23 13.87
CA LYS A 151 43.06 -3.09 14.54
C LYS A 151 44.18 -3.40 13.54
#